data_AF-A0A933SFS2-F1
#
_entry.id   AF-A0A933SFS2-F1
#
_cell.length_a   1.000
_cell.length_b   1.000
_cell.length_c   1.000
_cell.angle_alpha   90.00
_cell.angle_beta   90.00
_cell.angle_gamma   90.00
#
_symmetry.space_group_name_H-M   'P 1'
#
loop_
_entity.id
_entity.type
_entity.pdbx_description
1 polymer ?
#
loop_
_entity_poly.entity_id
_entity_poly.type
_entity_poly.pdbx_seq_one_letter_code
_entity_poly.pdbx_strand_id
1 'polypeptide(L)'
;MEMDILEVNIVPFIKRVENIHEEVDFWMPSLVLDVACKKGCHFCCYFPSDKPLMSTLIEASLIASYLNSLNDNRDSWAEHLVIFNGHYELAMERSYPSFPVACPFTEDKSCSVYPVRPLLCRLYISESQNVCMTGEQTALMQSGKLKYTLEKKRREILRIDGELRDLLHPKEPSIPDYKRVNILSGPLGRWFHVENGERYFRPPHRS
;
A
#
# COMPACT_ATOMS: atom_id res chain seq x y z
N MET A 1 -20.85 10.02 -1.07
CA MET A 1 -20.20 10.94 -0.13
C MET A 1 -18.98 10.20 0.38
N GLU A 2 -17.79 10.56 -0.09
CA GLU A 2 -16.54 10.00 0.43
C GLU A 2 -16.38 10.44 1.87
N MET A 3 -16.09 9.49 2.78
CA MET A 3 -15.74 9.82 4.16
C MET A 3 -14.25 10.10 4.21
N ASP A 4 -13.86 11.19 4.88
CA ASP A 4 -12.46 11.46 5.18
C ASP A 4 -11.94 10.36 6.13
N ILE A 5 -10.68 9.92 5.94
CA ILE A 5 -10.00 8.97 6.83
C ILE A 5 -10.05 9.42 8.29
N LEU A 6 -10.14 10.73 8.52
CA LEU A 6 -10.24 11.34 9.85
C LEU A 6 -11.57 11.03 10.58
N GLU A 7 -12.63 10.61 9.87
CA GLU A 7 -13.94 10.32 10.45
C GLU A 7 -14.14 8.83 10.78
N VAL A 8 -13.34 7.95 10.18
CA VAL A 8 -13.42 6.50 10.42
C VAL A 8 -12.52 6.13 11.59
N ASN A 9 -13.08 5.46 12.60
CA ASN A 9 -12.28 4.87 13.67
C ASN A 9 -11.47 3.66 13.14
N ILE A 10 -10.25 3.93 12.71
CA ILE A 10 -9.34 2.92 12.15
C ILE A 10 -8.61 2.07 13.21
N VAL A 11 -8.71 2.43 14.50
CA VAL A 11 -7.96 1.77 15.59
C VAL A 11 -8.17 0.25 15.64
N PRO A 12 -9.40 -0.30 15.48
CA PRO A 12 -9.59 -1.75 15.46
C PRO A 12 -8.91 -2.45 14.28
N PHE A 13 -8.80 -1.78 13.14
CA PHE A 13 -8.10 -2.29 11.95
C PHE A 13 -6.60 -2.31 12.18
N ILE A 14 -6.07 -1.23 12.75
CA ILE A 14 -4.66 -1.12 13.14
C ILE A 14 -4.30 -2.28 14.06
N LYS A 15 -5.09 -2.52 15.12
CA LYS A 15 -4.76 -3.56 16.10
C LYS A 15 -4.72 -4.96 15.50
N ARG A 16 -5.57 -5.24 14.50
CA ARG A 16 -5.54 -6.52 13.78
C ARG A 16 -4.26 -6.69 12.95
N VAL A 17 -3.79 -5.62 12.31
CA VAL A 17 -2.53 -5.64 11.54
C VAL A 17 -1.33 -5.77 12.47
N GLU A 18 -1.31 -5.04 13.58
CA GLU A 18 -0.27 -5.15 14.61
C GLU A 18 -0.16 -6.59 15.13
N ASN A 19 -1.28 -7.24 15.46
CA ASN A 19 -1.26 -8.63 15.91
C ASN A 19 -0.64 -9.56 14.84
N ILE A 20 -0.93 -9.34 13.56
CA ILE A 20 -0.31 -10.12 12.46
C ILE A 20 1.19 -9.84 12.38
N HIS A 21 1.61 -8.59 12.51
CA HIS A 21 3.02 -8.20 12.52
C HIS A 21 3.77 -8.82 13.71
N GLU A 22 3.19 -8.76 14.90
CA GLU A 22 3.74 -9.36 16.14
C GLU A 22 3.86 -10.87 16.02
N GLU A 23 2.84 -11.55 15.48
CA GLU A 23 2.93 -12.97 15.15
C GLU A 23 4.13 -13.22 14.24
N VAL A 24 4.19 -12.53 13.08
CA VAL A 24 5.29 -12.69 12.11
C VAL A 24 6.66 -12.50 12.77
N ASP A 25 6.85 -11.42 13.52
CA ASP A 25 8.10 -11.16 14.23
C ASP A 25 8.43 -12.28 15.25
N PHE A 26 7.43 -12.89 15.88
CA PHE A 26 7.61 -13.98 16.84
C PHE A 26 8.07 -15.29 16.19
N TRP A 27 7.43 -15.72 15.10
CA TRP A 27 7.75 -17.02 14.48
C TRP A 27 8.85 -16.96 13.41
N MET A 28 9.13 -15.79 12.82
CA MET A 28 10.14 -15.66 11.76
C MET A 28 11.53 -16.15 12.18
N PRO A 29 12.07 -15.78 13.35
CA PRO A 29 13.39 -16.26 13.78
C PRO A 29 13.45 -17.78 13.97
N SER A 30 12.30 -18.42 14.26
CA SER A 30 12.23 -19.86 14.48
C SER A 30 12.16 -20.68 13.19
N LEU A 31 11.80 -20.05 12.06
CA LEU A 31 11.69 -20.75 10.77
C LEU A 31 12.94 -20.67 9.91
N VAL A 32 13.87 -19.77 10.24
CA VAL A 32 15.10 -19.58 9.49
C VAL A 32 16.26 -19.67 10.48
N LEU A 33 16.91 -20.83 10.48
CA LEU A 33 17.91 -21.23 11.46
C LEU A 33 19.16 -20.33 11.49
N ASP A 34 19.35 -19.49 10.47
CA ASP A 34 20.50 -18.59 10.36
C ASP A 34 20.16 -17.33 9.54
N VAL A 35 19.43 -16.38 10.13
CA VAL A 35 19.15 -15.08 9.49
C VAL A 35 20.25 -14.06 9.80
N ALA A 36 20.76 -13.41 8.75
CA ALA A 36 21.65 -12.27 8.90
C ALA A 36 20.89 -10.98 9.31
N CYS A 37 19.57 -10.95 9.12
CA CYS A 37 18.72 -9.80 9.38
C CYS A 37 18.57 -9.51 10.89
N LYS A 38 18.91 -8.29 11.29
CA LYS A 38 18.74 -7.76 12.65
C LYS A 38 18.41 -6.27 12.62
N LYS A 39 17.82 -5.76 13.71
CA LYS A 39 17.64 -4.31 13.90
C LYS A 39 18.98 -3.59 13.75
N GLY A 40 19.00 -2.48 13.03
CA GLY A 40 20.22 -1.71 12.71
C GLY A 40 20.93 -2.13 11.41
N CYS A 41 20.38 -3.10 10.67
CA CYS A 41 20.77 -3.36 9.28
C CYS A 41 19.91 -2.51 8.33
N HIS A 42 20.50 -1.96 7.25
CA HIS A 42 19.81 -1.08 6.29
C HIS A 42 19.84 -1.58 4.84
N PHE A 43 20.43 -2.75 4.54
CA PHE A 43 20.60 -3.16 3.15
C PHE A 43 19.27 -3.28 2.40
N CYS A 44 18.21 -3.76 3.06
CA CYS A 44 16.86 -3.82 2.47
C CYS A 44 16.18 -2.45 2.32
N CYS A 45 16.72 -1.41 2.96
CA CYS A 45 16.22 -0.05 2.84
C CYS A 45 16.74 0.65 1.58
N TYR A 46 17.56 -0.03 0.75
CA TYR A 46 17.95 0.46 -0.55
C TYR A 46 17.37 -0.50 -1.59
N PHE A 47 16.51 0.00 -2.45
CA PHE A 47 15.84 -0.85 -3.43
C PHE A 47 15.90 -0.23 -4.83
N PRO A 48 15.70 -1.05 -5.87
CA PRO A 48 15.78 -0.59 -7.25
C PRO A 48 14.77 0.52 -7.52
N SER A 49 15.17 1.60 -8.20
CA SER A 49 14.35 2.81 -8.44
C SER A 49 13.05 2.52 -9.18
N ASP A 50 12.96 1.41 -9.91
CA ASP A 50 11.77 0.93 -10.62
C ASP A 50 10.81 0.07 -9.77
N LYS A 51 11.07 -0.04 -8.45
CA LYS A 51 10.23 -0.79 -7.52
C LYS A 51 9.63 0.16 -6.48
N PRO A 52 8.30 0.19 -6.30
CA PRO A 52 7.70 1.02 -5.27
C PRO A 52 7.87 0.38 -3.90
N LEU A 53 7.90 1.20 -2.85
CA LEU A 53 7.70 0.71 -1.49
C LEU A 53 6.26 0.19 -1.38
N MET A 54 6.09 -1.11 -1.23
CA MET A 54 4.77 -1.72 -1.18
C MET A 54 4.26 -1.81 0.26
N SER A 55 3.15 -1.13 0.53
CA SER A 55 2.35 -1.24 1.75
C SER A 55 0.86 -1.20 1.43
N THR A 56 0.03 -1.74 2.31
CA THR A 56 -1.43 -1.49 2.24
C THR A 56 -1.78 -0.11 2.79
N LEU A 57 -3.05 0.33 2.63
CA LEU A 57 -3.51 1.59 3.20
C LEU A 57 -3.45 1.52 4.73
N ILE A 58 -3.90 0.41 5.32
CA ILE A 58 -3.86 0.24 6.79
C ILE A 58 -2.42 0.21 7.34
N GLU A 59 -1.47 -0.36 6.62
CA GLU A 59 -0.05 -0.33 7.03
C GLU A 59 0.54 1.07 6.93
N ALA A 60 0.19 1.83 5.88
CA ALA A 60 0.58 3.23 5.76
C ALA A 60 0.00 4.08 6.90
N SER A 61 -1.26 3.86 7.26
CA SER A 61 -1.91 4.53 8.41
C SER A 61 -1.24 4.17 9.75
N LEU A 62 -0.83 2.91 9.94
CA LEU A 62 -0.07 2.49 11.11
C LEU A 62 1.30 3.20 11.19
N ILE A 63 2.02 3.30 10.07
CA ILE A 63 3.29 4.06 10.00
C ILE A 63 3.06 5.53 10.37
N ALA A 64 2.05 6.17 9.78
CA ALA A 64 1.74 7.56 10.07
C ALA A 64 1.39 7.77 11.56
N SER A 65 0.59 6.86 12.13
CA SER A 65 0.26 6.87 13.57
C SER A 65 1.51 6.76 14.45
N TYR A 66 2.42 5.85 14.10
CA TYR A 66 3.68 5.66 14.81
C TYR A 66 4.57 6.90 14.75
N LEU A 67 4.77 7.48 13.56
CA LEU A 67 5.56 8.70 13.39
C LEU A 67 4.97 9.88 14.19
N ASN A 68 3.64 10.01 14.21
CA ASN A 68 2.97 11.00 15.05
C ASN A 68 3.25 10.79 16.54
N SER A 69 3.28 9.55 17.01
CA SER A 69 3.54 9.22 18.41
C SER A 69 4.97 9.56 18.87
N LEU A 70 5.91 9.67 17.92
CA LEU A 70 7.30 10.06 18.20
C LEU A 70 7.47 11.60 18.29
N ASN A 71 6.42 12.40 18.06
CA ASN A 71 6.51 13.85 17.84
C ASN A 71 7.54 14.21 16.75
N ASP A 72 7.66 13.33 15.77
CA ASP A 72 8.69 13.44 14.75
C ASP A 72 8.29 14.44 13.65
N ASN A 73 9.28 15.05 13.01
CA ASN A 73 9.08 16.13 12.06
C ASN A 73 8.42 15.62 10.77
N ARG A 74 7.10 15.73 10.68
CA ARG A 74 6.30 15.32 9.52
C ARG A 74 6.75 15.96 8.21
N ASP A 75 7.29 17.17 8.25
CA ASP A 75 7.73 17.87 7.04
C ASP A 75 8.93 17.15 6.39
N SER A 76 9.85 16.63 7.21
CA SER A 76 11.00 15.85 6.72
C SER A 76 10.56 14.56 6.03
N TRP A 77 9.57 13.85 6.58
CA TRP A 77 9.08 12.60 5.99
C TRP A 77 8.26 12.84 4.72
N ALA A 78 7.47 13.90 4.67
CA ALA A 78 6.73 14.30 3.48
C ALA A 78 7.70 14.61 2.33
N GLU A 79 8.78 15.36 2.61
CA GLU A 79 9.82 15.64 1.63
C GLU A 79 10.52 14.36 1.15
N HIS A 80 10.91 13.46 2.05
CA HIS A 80 11.51 12.18 1.69
C HIS A 80 10.58 11.32 0.82
N LEU A 81 9.28 11.30 1.11
CA LEU A 81 8.28 10.57 0.33
C LEU A 81 8.10 11.17 -1.08
N VAL A 82 8.10 12.51 -1.20
CA VAL A 82 8.03 13.19 -2.50
C VAL A 82 9.25 12.88 -3.36
N ILE A 83 10.46 12.98 -2.80
CA ILE A 83 11.71 12.64 -3.50
C ILE A 83 11.68 11.18 -3.95
N PHE A 84 11.29 10.29 -3.04
CA PHE A 84 11.22 8.87 -3.30
C PHE A 84 10.23 8.52 -4.44
N ASN A 85 9.02 9.06 -4.40
CA ASN A 85 8.02 8.85 -5.45
C ASN A 85 8.48 9.48 -6.78
N GLY A 86 9.15 10.63 -6.74
CA GLY A 86 9.72 11.25 -7.94
C GLY A 86 10.78 10.36 -8.62
N HIS A 87 11.63 9.68 -7.85
CA HIS A 87 12.57 8.70 -8.43
C HIS A 87 11.86 7.51 -9.08
N TYR A 88 10.77 7.02 -8.47
CA TYR A 88 9.97 5.93 -9.01
C TYR A 88 9.30 6.32 -10.33
N GLU A 89 8.64 7.48 -10.37
CA GLU A 89 8.00 8.02 -11.58
C GLU A 89 9.03 8.21 -12.71
N LEU A 90 10.19 8.81 -12.41
CA LEU A 90 11.27 8.99 -13.37
C LEU A 90 11.82 7.67 -13.92
N ALA A 91 11.98 6.66 -13.07
CA ALA A 91 12.43 5.33 -13.48
C ALA A 91 11.41 4.65 -14.41
N MET A 92 10.12 4.79 -14.11
CA MET A 92 9.04 4.23 -14.94
C MET A 92 8.89 4.93 -16.29
N GLU A 93 8.87 6.26 -16.33
CA GLU A 93 8.63 7.03 -17.56
C GLU A 93 9.77 6.90 -18.57
N ARG A 94 11.01 6.94 -18.09
CA ARG A 94 12.17 7.15 -18.97
C ARG A 94 12.95 5.87 -19.25
N SER A 95 12.46 4.72 -18.80
CA SER A 95 13.16 3.43 -18.91
C SER A 95 14.62 3.52 -18.46
N TYR A 96 14.88 4.33 -17.42
CA TYR A 96 16.24 4.49 -16.90
C TYR A 96 16.75 3.14 -16.37
N PRO A 97 18.05 2.85 -16.51
CA PRO A 97 18.66 1.75 -15.79
C PRO A 97 18.34 1.88 -14.30
N SER A 98 17.89 0.79 -13.69
CA SER A 98 17.51 0.80 -12.28
C SER A 98 18.73 1.14 -11.41
N PHE A 99 18.54 2.07 -10.48
CA PHE A 99 19.57 2.48 -9.52
C PHE A 99 19.06 2.36 -8.08
N PRO A 100 19.94 2.20 -7.08
CA PRO A 100 19.51 2.08 -5.69
C PRO A 100 18.94 3.41 -5.18
N VAL A 101 17.73 3.37 -4.64
CA VAL A 101 17.08 4.50 -3.95
C VAL A 101 16.90 4.15 -2.49
N ALA A 102 17.23 5.09 -1.60
CA ALA A 102 17.01 4.92 -0.18
C ALA A 102 15.51 5.00 0.16
N CYS A 103 15.05 4.12 1.03
CA CYS A 103 13.71 4.15 1.61
C CYS A 103 13.53 5.48 2.35
N PRO A 104 12.36 6.14 2.22
CA PRO A 104 12.05 7.38 2.92
C PRO A 104 12.29 7.31 4.42
N PHE A 105 12.12 6.13 5.02
CA PHE A 105 12.25 5.86 6.46
C PHE A 105 13.64 5.42 6.90
N THR A 106 14.67 5.63 6.07
CA THR A 106 16.05 5.30 6.42
C THR A 106 16.70 6.47 7.13
N GLU A 107 17.13 6.28 8.36
CA GLU A 107 17.82 7.28 9.17
C GLU A 107 19.01 6.63 9.87
N ASP A 108 20.18 7.26 9.80
CA ASP A 108 21.43 6.76 10.39
C ASP A 108 21.69 5.28 10.14
N LYS A 109 21.49 4.82 8.89
CA LYS A 109 21.68 3.41 8.49
C LYS A 109 20.76 2.45 9.26
N SER A 110 19.58 2.92 9.65
CA SER A 110 18.56 2.14 10.33
C SER A 110 17.17 2.52 9.83
N CYS A 111 16.18 1.64 10.04
CA CYS A 111 14.80 1.92 9.70
C CYS A 111 14.14 2.65 10.88
N SER A 112 13.74 3.90 10.69
CA SER A 112 13.07 4.70 11.74
C SER A 112 11.72 4.10 12.13
N VAL A 113 11.02 3.47 11.18
CA VAL A 113 9.73 2.81 11.38
C VAL A 113 9.84 1.31 11.66
N TYR A 114 11.01 0.82 12.10
CA TYR A 114 11.28 -0.62 12.27
C TYR A 114 10.19 -1.40 13.05
N PRO A 115 9.61 -0.87 14.16
CA PRO A 115 8.57 -1.57 14.91
C PRO A 115 7.26 -1.76 14.13
N VAL A 116 6.96 -0.86 13.20
CA VAL A 116 5.72 -0.84 12.40
C VAL A 116 5.97 -1.05 10.91
N ARG A 117 7.13 -1.59 10.54
CA ARG A 117 7.50 -1.80 9.14
C ARG A 117 6.46 -2.69 8.44
N PRO A 118 6.13 -2.42 7.16
CA PRO A 118 5.14 -3.22 6.43
C PRO A 118 5.48 -4.70 6.41
N LEU A 119 4.47 -5.55 6.24
CA LEU A 119 4.63 -7.00 6.18
C LEU A 119 5.71 -7.37 5.15
N LEU A 120 5.66 -6.81 3.94
CA LEU A 120 6.66 -7.10 2.91
C LEU A 120 8.10 -6.80 3.36
N CYS A 121 8.31 -5.74 4.13
CA CYS A 121 9.62 -5.44 4.72
C CYS A 121 10.02 -6.46 5.81
N ARG A 122 9.06 -7.03 6.57
CA ARG A 122 9.33 -8.12 7.52
C ARG A 122 9.69 -9.43 6.83
N LEU A 123 9.19 -9.63 5.61
CA LEU A 123 9.43 -10.85 4.83
C LEU A 123 10.68 -10.77 3.97
N TYR A 124 11.21 -9.57 3.79
CA TYR A 124 12.44 -9.32 3.07
C TYR A 124 13.64 -9.59 3.98
N ILE A 125 13.87 -10.88 4.24
CA ILE A 125 14.97 -11.38 5.06
C ILE A 125 16.03 -12.07 4.19
N SER A 126 17.27 -12.03 4.67
CA SER A 126 18.40 -12.70 4.06
C SER A 126 19.12 -13.58 5.07
N GLU A 127 19.57 -14.74 4.61
CA GLU A 127 20.47 -15.64 5.33
C GLU A 127 21.92 -15.15 5.27
N SER A 128 22.24 -14.20 4.38
CA SER A 128 23.61 -13.72 4.16
C SER A 128 23.70 -12.20 4.02
N GLN A 129 24.60 -11.60 4.80
CA GLN A 129 24.91 -10.17 4.69
C GLN A 129 25.59 -9.84 3.35
N ASN A 130 26.38 -10.76 2.79
CA ASN A 130 27.03 -10.55 1.50
C ASN A 130 26.00 -10.47 0.37
N VAL A 131 24.99 -11.34 0.38
CA VAL A 131 23.87 -11.30 -0.58
C VAL A 131 23.08 -9.99 -0.48
N CYS A 132 22.92 -9.46 0.74
CA CYS A 132 22.34 -8.15 0.95
C CYS A 132 23.18 -7.01 0.34
N MET A 133 24.51 -7.10 0.42
CA MET A 133 25.44 -6.07 -0.08
C MET A 133 25.56 -6.07 -1.60
N THR A 134 25.55 -7.23 -2.25
CA THR A 134 25.70 -7.34 -3.70
C THR A 134 24.42 -7.06 -4.47
N GLY A 135 23.28 -6.98 -3.78
CA GLY A 135 21.98 -6.85 -4.44
C GLY A 135 21.55 -8.10 -5.20
N GLU A 136 22.29 -9.20 -5.09
CA GLU A 136 21.96 -10.53 -5.63
C GLU A 136 20.85 -11.21 -4.84
N GLN A 137 19.92 -10.43 -4.28
CA GLN A 137 18.70 -10.90 -3.64
C GLN A 137 17.74 -11.47 -4.70
N THR A 138 18.23 -12.46 -5.43
CA THR A 138 17.46 -13.44 -6.17
C THR A 138 16.63 -14.15 -5.12
N ALA A 139 15.43 -13.61 -4.90
CA ALA A 139 14.32 -14.28 -4.27
C ALA A 139 14.76 -15.41 -3.31
N LEU A 140 15.06 -15.07 -2.05
CA LEU A 140 14.78 -16.00 -0.96
C LEU A 140 13.25 -16.12 -0.86
N MET A 141 12.60 -16.56 -1.93
CA MET A 141 11.29 -17.18 -1.94
C MET A 141 11.51 -18.56 -1.33
N GLN A 142 11.66 -18.56 -0.01
CA GLN A 142 10.84 -19.32 0.91
C GLN A 142 10.48 -20.72 0.40
N SER A 143 11.09 -21.73 1.02
CA SER A 143 10.61 -23.11 0.98
C SER A 143 9.07 -23.14 1.12
N GLY A 144 8.40 -24.07 0.41
CA GLY A 144 6.95 -23.99 0.16
C GLY A 144 6.05 -23.78 1.38
N LYS A 145 6.46 -24.28 2.57
CA LYS A 145 5.73 -24.09 3.83
C LYS A 145 5.79 -22.65 4.36
N LEU A 146 6.94 -22.00 4.22
CA LEU A 146 7.14 -20.59 4.60
C LEU A 146 6.35 -19.68 3.65
N LYS A 147 6.44 -19.95 2.35
CA LYS A 147 5.68 -19.23 1.31
C LYS A 147 4.18 -19.29 1.54
N TYR A 148 3.64 -20.47 1.85
CA TYR A 148 2.21 -20.64 2.11
C TYR A 148 1.73 -19.86 3.34
N THR A 149 2.47 -19.96 4.45
CA THR A 149 2.12 -19.27 5.70
C THR A 149 2.13 -17.75 5.50
N LEU A 150 3.07 -17.25 4.71
CA LEU A 150 3.22 -15.84 4.43
C LEU A 150 2.19 -15.27 3.48
N GLU A 151 1.85 -16.00 2.43
CA GLU A 151 0.73 -15.63 1.58
C GLU A 151 -0.60 -15.66 2.35
N LYS A 152 -0.75 -16.55 3.34
CA LYS A 152 -1.91 -16.53 4.24
C LYS A 152 -1.97 -15.23 5.06
N LYS A 153 -0.86 -14.81 5.67
CA LYS A 153 -0.82 -13.54 6.44
C LYS A 153 -1.00 -12.31 5.56
N ARG A 154 -0.41 -12.30 4.36
CA ARG A 154 -0.63 -11.24 3.38
C ARG A 154 -2.09 -11.12 2.98
N ARG A 155 -2.77 -12.23 2.69
CA ARG A 155 -4.22 -12.24 2.39
C ARG A 155 -5.06 -11.72 3.55
N GLU A 156 -4.65 -12.00 4.78
CA GLU A 156 -5.35 -11.51 5.97
C GLU A 156 -5.26 -9.98 6.09
N ILE A 157 -4.07 -9.39 5.88
CA ILE A 157 -3.90 -7.93 5.83
C ILE A 157 -4.69 -7.32 4.67
N LEU A 158 -4.66 -7.94 3.48
CA LEU A 158 -5.43 -7.45 2.33
C LEU A 158 -6.95 -7.48 2.58
N ARG A 159 -7.44 -8.47 3.32
CA ARG A 159 -8.84 -8.51 3.75
C ARG A 159 -9.17 -7.36 4.71
N ILE A 160 -8.31 -7.10 5.69
CA ILE A 160 -8.46 -5.97 6.62
C ILE A 160 -8.46 -4.64 5.85
N ASP A 161 -7.54 -4.49 4.89
CA ASP A 161 -7.44 -3.31 4.03
C ASP A 161 -8.69 -3.11 3.18
N GLY A 162 -9.24 -4.20 2.61
CA GLY A 162 -10.49 -4.17 1.87
C GLY A 162 -11.69 -3.73 2.72
N GLU A 163 -11.82 -4.29 3.93
CA GLU A 163 -12.85 -3.88 4.88
C GLU A 163 -12.76 -2.39 5.24
N LEU A 164 -11.53 -1.85 5.41
CA LEU A 164 -11.33 -0.42 5.63
C LEU A 164 -11.72 0.42 4.41
N ARG A 165 -11.31 0.00 3.20
CA ARG A 165 -11.66 0.71 1.95
C ARG A 165 -13.16 0.75 1.72
N ASP A 166 -13.87 -0.34 2.01
CA ASP A 166 -15.34 -0.40 1.89
C ASP A 166 -16.02 0.57 2.87
N LEU A 167 -15.42 0.87 4.02
CA LEU A 167 -15.92 1.89 4.96
C LEU A 167 -15.61 3.32 4.50
N LEU A 168 -14.43 3.57 3.94
CA LEU A 168 -14.02 4.89 3.46
C LEU A 168 -14.74 5.30 2.17
N HIS A 169 -14.95 4.32 1.29
CA HIS A 169 -15.62 4.47 0.01
C HIS A 169 -16.81 3.50 -0.05
N PRO A 170 -17.87 3.76 0.73
CA PRO A 170 -19.06 2.92 0.68
C PRO A 170 -19.60 2.94 -0.75
N LYS A 171 -19.66 1.76 -1.37
CA LYS A 171 -20.25 1.62 -2.71
C LYS A 171 -21.65 2.22 -2.66
N GLU A 172 -21.97 3.13 -3.58
CA GLU A 172 -23.34 3.63 -3.70
C GLU A 172 -24.29 2.42 -3.80
N PRO A 173 -25.42 2.43 -3.08
CA PRO A 173 -26.40 1.37 -3.22
C PRO A 173 -26.79 1.31 -4.70
N SER A 174 -26.56 0.16 -5.34
CA SER A 174 -26.92 -0.06 -6.73
C SER A 174 -28.38 0.35 -6.93
N ILE A 175 -28.62 1.35 -7.77
CA ILE A 175 -29.98 1.73 -8.17
C ILE A 175 -30.64 0.46 -8.74
N PRO A 176 -31.78 0.00 -8.21
CA PRO A 176 -32.45 -1.19 -8.71
C PRO A 176 -32.77 -1.06 -10.21
N ASP A 177 -32.59 -2.14 -10.96
CA ASP A 177 -32.64 -2.17 -12.43
C ASP A 177 -33.92 -1.61 -13.08
N TYR A 178 -35.02 -1.47 -12.32
CA TYR A 178 -36.28 -0.91 -12.82
C TYR A 178 -36.26 0.62 -13.01
N LYS A 179 -35.21 1.32 -12.59
CA LYS A 179 -35.01 2.76 -12.86
C LYS A 179 -34.13 3.06 -14.09
N ARG A 180 -33.85 2.07 -14.96
CA ARG A 180 -33.17 2.33 -16.25
C ARG A 180 -34.12 3.07 -17.19
N VAL A 181 -34.01 4.40 -17.19
CA VAL A 181 -34.62 5.33 -18.15
C VAL A 181 -34.35 4.82 -19.57
N ASN A 182 -35.41 4.63 -20.38
CA ASN A 182 -35.28 4.28 -21.79
C ASN A 182 -34.56 5.40 -22.55
N ILE A 183 -33.31 5.15 -22.95
CA ILE A 183 -32.50 6.06 -23.76
C ILE A 183 -32.93 5.90 -25.22
N LEU A 184 -33.80 6.78 -25.73
CA LEU A 184 -34.05 6.88 -27.16
C LEU A 184 -32.94 7.74 -27.79
N SER A 185 -32.10 7.11 -28.61
CA SER A 185 -31.00 7.76 -29.32
C SER A 185 -31.51 8.29 -30.66
N GLY A 186 -31.49 9.62 -30.85
CA GLY A 186 -31.82 10.27 -32.12
C GLY A 186 -30.62 11.06 -32.67
N PRO A 187 -30.64 11.44 -33.97
CA PRO A 187 -29.50 12.04 -34.67
C PRO A 187 -29.06 13.43 -34.16
N LEU A 188 -29.82 14.06 -33.25
CA LEU A 188 -29.53 15.38 -32.68
C LEU A 188 -29.07 15.36 -31.22
N GLY A 189 -28.89 14.17 -30.61
CA GLY A 189 -28.50 14.01 -29.21
C GLY A 189 -29.39 13.01 -28.44
N ARG A 190 -29.01 12.71 -27.20
CA ARG A 190 -29.80 11.83 -26.31
C ARG A 190 -30.91 12.63 -25.64
N TRP A 191 -32.15 12.18 -25.80
CA TRP A 191 -33.30 12.72 -25.07
C TRP A 191 -33.57 11.84 -23.87
N PHE A 192 -33.65 12.45 -22.68
CA PHE A 192 -34.04 11.75 -21.46
C PHE A 192 -35.52 12.03 -21.20
N HIS A 193 -36.33 10.98 -21.09
CA HIS A 193 -37.72 11.07 -20.67
C HIS A 193 -37.79 10.69 -19.20
N VAL A 194 -38.25 11.61 -18.35
CA VAL A 194 -38.61 11.33 -16.96
C VAL A 194 -40.14 11.25 -16.89
N GLU A 195 -40.70 10.31 -16.12
CA GLU A 195 -42.15 10.02 -16.06
C GLU A 195 -43.05 11.23 -15.66
N ASN A 196 -42.47 12.34 -15.20
CA ASN A 196 -43.20 13.56 -14.86
C ASN A 196 -43.32 14.58 -16.02
N GLY A 197 -43.02 14.19 -17.26
CA GLY A 197 -43.28 15.02 -18.45
C GLY A 197 -42.22 16.09 -18.75
N GLU A 198 -41.21 16.26 -17.89
CA GLU A 198 -40.10 17.17 -18.15
C GLU A 198 -39.04 16.53 -19.06
N ARG A 199 -38.59 17.27 -20.07
CA ARG A 199 -37.55 16.85 -21.03
C ARG A 199 -36.29 17.68 -20.79
N TYR A 200 -35.17 17.00 -20.53
CA TYR A 200 -33.86 17.64 -20.41
C TYR A 200 -32.95 17.21 -21.56
N PHE A 201 -32.37 18.20 -22.25
CA PHE A 201 -31.41 18.00 -23.34
C PHE A 201 -30.00 18.20 -22.81
N ARG A 202 -29.15 17.16 -22.92
CA ARG A 202 -27.72 17.28 -22.62
C ARG A 202 -26.95 17.37 -23.95
N PRO A 203 -26.39 18.53 -24.32
CA PRO A 203 -25.58 18.64 -25.52
C PRO A 203 -24.32 17.77 -25.39
N PRO A 204 -23.82 17.18 -26.50
CA PRO A 204 -22.61 16.38 -26.47
C PRO A 204 -21.41 17.26 -26.07
N HIS A 205 -20.60 16.77 -25.12
CA HIS A 205 -19.32 17.38 -24.78
C HIS A 205 -18.43 17.38 -26.03
N ARG A 206 -18.02 18.57 -26.48
CA ARG A 206 -16.97 18.70 -27.50
C ARG A 206 -15.65 18.34 -26.83
N SER A 207 -15.01 17.28 -27.33
CA SER A 207 -13.61 16.92 -27.11
C SER A 207 -12.67 17.95 -27.70
#